data_AF-A0A966MNH2-F1
#
_entry.id   AF-A0A966MNH2-F1
#
_cell.length_a   1.000
_cell.length_b   1.000
_cell.length_c   1.000
_cell.angle_alpha   90.00
_cell.angle_beta   90.00
_cell.angle_gamma   90.00
#
_symmetry.space_group_name_H-M   'P 1'
#
loop_
_entity.id
_entity.type
_entity.pdbx_description
1 polymer ?
#
loop_
_entity_poly.entity_id
_entity_poly.type
_entity_poly.pdbx_seq_one_letter_code
_entity_poly.pdbx_strand_id
1 'polypeptide(L)' 'MFDAQIRPMIDQLLNPVGRALVRLGVTANQVTLAGAGFGLLAAGCVAFEMFQTALWLVLLNRIADGVDGAVARAS' A
#
# COMPACT_ATOMS: atom_id res chain seq x y z
N MET A 1 -6.37 -16.04 -14.71
CA MET A 1 -6.70 -14.83 -13.93
C MET A 1 -5.78 -13.72 -14.39
N PHE A 2 -6.31 -12.59 -14.84
CA PHE A 2 -5.52 -11.46 -15.35
C PHE A 2 -4.49 -10.95 -14.31
N ASP A 3 -4.77 -11.14 -13.02
CA ASP A 3 -3.88 -10.83 -11.88
C ASP A 3 -2.46 -11.39 -12.03
N ALA A 4 -2.31 -12.63 -12.54
CA ALA A 4 -1.01 -13.28 -12.67
C ALA A 4 -0.11 -12.64 -13.73
N GLN A 5 -0.70 -12.02 -14.76
CA GLN A 5 0.03 -11.35 -15.84
C GLN A 5 0.39 -9.90 -15.49
N ILE A 6 -0.38 -9.26 -14.61
CA ILE A 6 -0.19 -7.86 -14.21
C ILE A 6 0.73 -7.75 -12.99
N ARG A 7 0.73 -8.75 -12.09
CA ARG A 7 1.59 -8.81 -10.89
C ARG A 7 3.07 -8.51 -11.18
N PRO A 8 3.71 -9.12 -12.19
CA PRO A 8 5.14 -8.93 -12.44
C PRO A 8 5.50 -7.48 -12.78
N MET A 9 4.60 -6.78 -13.48
CA MET A 9 4.80 -5.39 -13.88
C MET A 9 4.61 -4.43 -12.69
N ILE A 10 3.62 -4.71 -11.85
CA ILE A 10 3.43 -3.99 -10.57
C ILE A 10 4.63 -4.23 -9.63
N ASP A 11 5.09 -5.47 -9.53
CA ASP A 11 6.23 -5.84 -8.68
C ASP A 11 7.53 -5.21 -9.18
N GLN A 12 7.74 -5.07 -10.49
CA GLN A 12 8.90 -4.37 -11.05
C GLN A 12 8.98 -2.91 -10.60
N LEU A 13 7.83 -2.23 -10.46
CA LEU A 13 7.78 -0.84 -9.98
C LEU A 13 7.93 -0.74 -8.45
N LEU A 14 7.33 -1.67 -7.71
CA LEU A 14 7.27 -1.64 -6.24
C LEU A 14 8.51 -2.23 -5.56
N ASN A 15 9.18 -3.23 -6.15
CA ASN A 15 10.39 -3.85 -5.60
C ASN A 15 11.56 -2.87 -5.34
N PRO A 16 11.91 -1.90 -6.23
CA PRO A 16 12.93 -0.91 -5.91
C PRO A 16 12.52 0.01 -4.75
N VAL A 17 11.23 0.36 -4.63
CA VAL A 17 10.69 1.14 -3.51
C VAL A 17 10.78 0.34 -2.21
N GLY A 18 10.39 -0.93 -2.23
CA GLY A 18 10.51 -1.83 -1.07
C GLY A 18 11.96 -1.96 -0.60
N ARG A 19 12.91 -2.15 -1.52
CA ARG A 19 14.35 -2.17 -1.20
C ARG A 19 14.86 -0.85 -0.62
N ALA A 20 14.39 0.29 -1.12
CA ALA A 20 14.75 1.60 -0.58
C ALA A 20 14.22 1.78 0.85
N LEU A 21 12.99 1.35 1.12
CA LEU A 21 12.38 1.38 2.45
C LEU A 21 13.10 0.46 3.44
N VAL A 22 13.46 -0.76 3.04
CA VAL A 22 14.28 -1.67 3.86
C VAL A 22 15.64 -1.02 4.20
N ARG A 23 16.30 -0.36 3.23
CA ARG A 23 17.55 0.38 3.49
C ARG A 23 17.39 1.56 4.46
N LEU A 24 16.20 2.15 4.53
CA LEU A 24 15.85 3.19 5.49
C LEU A 24 15.46 2.61 6.87
N GLY A 25 15.49 1.29 7.03
CA GLY A 25 15.10 0.61 8.28
C GLY A 25 13.59 0.50 8.48
N VAL A 26 12.78 0.78 7.44
CA VAL A 26 11.33 0.65 7.50
C VAL A 26 10.95 -0.82 7.38
N THR A 27 10.15 -1.31 8.32
CA THR A 27 9.69 -2.71 8.33
C THR A 27 8.34 -2.86 7.62
N ALA A 28 8.07 -4.06 7.11
CA ALA A 28 6.77 -4.44 6.53
C ALA A 28 5.60 -4.02 7.47
N ASN A 29 5.70 -4.39 8.75
CA ASN A 29 4.71 -4.04 9.78
C ASN A 29 4.42 -2.53 9.89
N GLN A 30 5.42 -1.65 9.72
CA GLN A 30 5.19 -0.20 9.73
C GLN A 30 4.37 0.25 8.52
N VAL A 31 4.61 -0.35 7.36
CA VAL A 31 3.84 -0.09 6.14
C VAL A 31 2.41 -0.62 6.29
N THR A 32 2.24 -1.83 6.84
CA THR A 32 0.91 -2.40 7.14
C THR A 32 0.14 -1.50 8.11
N LEU A 33 0.78 -1.01 9.17
CA LEU A 33 0.14 -0.15 10.18
C LEU A 33 -0.27 1.21 9.60
N ALA A 34 0.58 1.81 8.75
CA ALA A 34 0.25 3.04 8.02
C ALA A 34 -0.93 2.81 7.06
N GLY A 35 -0.92 1.69 6.34
CA GLY A 35 -2.04 1.25 5.50
C GLY A 35 -3.33 1.16 6.31
N ALA A 36 -3.33 0.46 7.45
CA ALA A 36 -4.49 0.35 8.33
C ALA A 36 -5.02 1.73 8.78
N GLY A 37 -4.12 2.68 9.09
CA GLY A 37 -4.49 4.07 9.39
C GLY A 37 -5.25 4.74 8.24
N PHE A 38 -4.75 4.62 7.00
CA PHE A 38 -5.46 5.14 5.82
C PHE A 38 -6.82 4.47 5.60
N GLY A 39 -6.94 3.17 5.88
CA GLY A 39 -8.20 2.44 5.79
C GLY A 39 -9.24 2.94 6.80
N LEU A 40 -8.83 3.18 8.05
CA LEU A 40 -9.70 3.75 9.08
C LEU A 40 -10.13 5.19 8.76
N LEU A 41 -9.20 6.02 8.27
CA LEU A 41 -9.52 7.38 7.81
C LEU A 41 -10.49 7.36 6.62
N ALA A 42 -10.30 6.44 5.66
CA ALA A 42 -11.21 6.26 4.55
C ALA A 42 -12.62 5.89 5.03
N ALA A 43 -12.73 4.96 5.98
CA ALA A 43 -14.01 4.58 6.57
C ALA A 43 -14.70 5.77 7.25
N GLY A 44 -13.95 6.60 7.98
CA GLY A 44 -14.44 7.87 8.54
C GLY A 44 -14.94 8.82 7.44
N CYS A 45 -14.16 9.05 6.39
CA CYS A 45 -14.56 9.89 5.26
C CYS A 45 -15.84 9.37 4.58
N VAL A 46 -16.01 8.05 4.42
CA VAL A 46 -17.25 7.46 3.89
C VAL A 46 -18.43 7.77 4.81
N ALA A 47 -18.26 7.66 6.13
CA ALA A 47 -19.31 7.97 7.10
C ALA A 47 -19.76 9.45 7.07
N PHE A 48 -18.86 10.37 6.67
CA PHE A 48 -19.17 11.79 6.47
C PHE A 48 -19.49 12.14 5.00
N GLU A 49 -19.79 11.16 4.16
CA GLU A 49 -20.12 11.33 2.73
C GLU A 49 -19.01 12.01 1.89
N MET A 50 -17.77 12.04 2.41
CA MET A 50 -16.59 12.58 1.72
C MET A 50 -16.00 11.56 0.75
N PHE A 51 -16.78 11.13 -0.23
CA PHE A 51 -16.45 10.00 -1.11
C PHE A 51 -15.17 10.22 -1.92
N GLN A 52 -14.90 11.44 -2.38
CA GLN A 52 -13.68 11.73 -3.14
C GLN A 52 -12.41 11.55 -2.29
N THR A 53 -12.43 12.04 -1.05
CA THR A 53 -11.32 11.89 -0.11
C THR A 53 -11.16 10.43 0.31
N ALA A 54 -12.27 9.75 0.59
CA ALA A 54 -12.27 8.32 0.88
C ALA A 54 -11.64 7.51 -0.27
N LEU A 55 -11.97 7.82 -1.52
CA LEU A 55 -11.40 7.16 -2.69
C LEU A 55 -9.88 7.32 -2.73
N TRP A 56 -9.37 8.54 -2.54
CA TRP A 56 -7.93 8.78 -2.50
C TRP A 56 -7.24 8.00 -1.36
N LEU A 57 -7.85 7.95 -0.18
CA LEU A 57 -7.32 7.20 0.96
C LEU A 57 -7.32 5.68 0.72
N VAL A 58 -8.36 5.14 0.07
CA VAL A 58 -8.42 3.72 -0.32
C VAL A 58 -7.34 3.39 -1.36
N LEU A 59 -7.12 4.27 -2.34
CA LEU A 59 -6.05 4.08 -3.33
C LEU A 59 -4.68 4.07 -2.66
N LEU A 60 -4.42 5.00 -1.73
CA LEU A 60 -3.19 5.04 -0.95
C LEU A 60 -3.00 3.79 -0.08
N ASN A 61 -4.07 3.32 0.58
CA ASN A 61 -4.07 2.06 1.33
C ASN A 61 -3.67 0.89 0.43
N ARG A 62 -4.22 0.80 -0.79
CA ARG A 62 -3.91 -0.29 -1.72
C ARG A 62 -2.49 -0.22 -2.28
N ILE A 63 -1.96 0.98 -2.49
CA ILE A 63 -0.54 1.17 -2.85
C ILE A 63 0.36 0.72 -1.69
N ALA A 64 0.04 1.13 -0.45
CA ALA A 64 0.80 0.73 0.75
C ALA A 64 0.84 -0.79 0.91
N ASP A 65 -0.26 -1.49 0.65
CA ASP A 65 -0.34 -2.96 0.67
C ASP A 65 0.58 -3.61 -0.38
N GLY A 66 0.65 -3.04 -1.58
CA GLY A 66 1.59 -3.47 -2.61
C GLY A 66 3.06 -3.23 -2.23
N VAL A 67 3.34 -2.09 -1.58
CA VAL A 67 4.67 -1.76 -1.05
C VAL A 67 5.05 -2.69 0.09
N ASP A 68 4.13 -3.02 1.00
CA ASP A 68 4.34 -3.96 2.10
C ASP A 68 4.76 -5.34 1.57
N GLY A 69 4.02 -5.86 0.58
CA GLY A 69 4.40 -7.09 -0.11
C GLY A 69 5.77 -7.02 -0.80
N ALA A 70 6.18 -5.86 -1.31
CA ALA A 70 7.51 -5.66 -1.88
C ALA A 70 8.62 -5.57 -0.83
N VAL A 71 8.35 -4.93 0.32
CA VAL A 71 9.25 -4.88 1.49
C VAL A 71 9.46 -6.29 2.05
N ALA A 72 8.39 -7.06 2.25
CA ALA A 72 8.44 -8.42 2.76
C ALA A 72 9.24 -9.39 1.85
N ARG A 73 9.27 -9.14 0.53
CA ARG A 73 10.12 -9.91 -0.41
C ARG A 73 11.57 -9.46 -0.42
N ALA A 74 11.85 -8.24 0.03
CA ALA A 74 13.17 -7.62 0.01
C ALA A 74 13.90 -7.66 1.35
N SER A 75 13.19 -7.95 2.46
CA SER A 75 13.71 -8.11 3.82
C SER A 75 14.27 -9.50 4.08
#